data_AF-A0AAE1ES45-F1
#
_entry.id   AF-A0AAE1ES45-F1
#
_cell.length_a   1.000
_cell.length_b   1.000
_cell.length_c   1.000
_cell.angle_alpha   90.00
_cell.angle_beta   90.00
_cell.angle_gamma   90.00
#
_symmetry.space_group_name_H-M   'P 1'
#
loop_
_entity.id
_entity.type
_entity.pdbx_description
1 polymer ?
#
loop_
_entity_poly.entity_id
_entity_poly.type
_entity_poly.pdbx_seq_one_letter_code
_entity_poly.pdbx_strand_id
1 'polypeptide(L)'
;MSAKNVVVSLELGHRATVRKQRVGTDMYTHDWEIYIHGVCGSRVDAFIEKVIFTLHKSFPKPRRVLKSPPYRVCEKGYGSFTLPVEIYFRTTNPNDTRKTQIEYDLFLQNINCPPINNKRIEKFTFLKPSEEFKRLLLQGGGVSIVTFIVL
;
A
#
# COMPACT_ATOMS: atom_id res chain seq x y z
N MET A 1 -6.62 33.67 2.19
CA MET A 1 -5.81 32.77 3.04
C MET A 1 -5.37 31.59 2.21
N SER A 2 -4.06 31.33 2.10
CA SER A 2 -3.53 30.21 1.29
C SER A 2 -3.86 28.87 1.97
N ALA A 3 -4.50 27.97 1.23
CA ALA A 3 -4.73 26.59 1.65
C ALA A 3 -3.43 25.79 1.50
N LYS A 4 -2.88 25.30 2.62
CA LYS A 4 -1.69 24.43 2.61
C LYS A 4 -2.15 22.98 2.51
N ASN A 5 -2.12 22.43 1.30
CA ASN A 5 -2.35 20.99 1.08
C ASN A 5 -1.05 20.24 1.34
N VAL A 6 -1.14 18.95 1.68
CA VAL A 6 0.06 18.09 1.85
C VAL A 6 -0.03 16.91 0.89
N VAL A 7 1.06 16.65 0.19
CA VAL A 7 1.19 15.47 -0.68
C VAL A 7 2.17 14.49 -0.05
N VAL A 8 1.78 13.23 0.07
CA VAL A 8 2.69 12.12 0.43
C VAL A 8 2.79 11.14 -0.74
N SER A 9 3.92 10.44 -0.85
CA SER A 9 4.14 9.43 -1.87
C SER A 9 4.42 8.08 -1.22
N LEU A 10 3.68 7.04 -1.62
CA LEU A 10 3.89 5.66 -1.19
C LEU A 10 4.25 4.81 -2.40
N GLU A 11 5.17 3.86 -2.25
CA GLU A 11 5.43 2.85 -3.26
C GLU A 11 4.65 1.59 -2.88
N LEU A 12 3.82 1.12 -3.82
CA LEU A 12 3.10 -0.13 -3.73
C LEU A 12 3.67 -1.08 -4.78
N GLY A 13 3.99 -2.30 -4.39
CA GLY A 13 4.60 -3.26 -5.30
C GLY A 13 4.35 -4.69 -4.89
N HIS A 14 4.56 -5.58 -5.85
CA HIS A 14 4.55 -7.01 -5.60
C HIS A 14 5.72 -7.70 -6.32
N ARG A 15 6.17 -8.79 -5.70
CA ARG A 15 7.15 -9.72 -6.25
C ARG A 15 6.51 -11.09 -6.40
N ALA A 16 6.80 -11.80 -7.49
CA ALA A 16 6.31 -13.16 -7.69
C ALA A 16 7.37 -14.02 -8.38
N THR A 17 7.54 -15.25 -7.90
CA THR A 17 8.51 -16.21 -8.43
C THR A 17 7.86 -17.57 -8.61
N VAL A 18 8.10 -18.19 -9.76
CA VAL A 18 7.68 -19.56 -10.05
C VAL A 18 8.44 -20.53 -9.14
N ARG A 19 7.71 -21.44 -8.50
CA ARG A 19 8.31 -22.47 -7.64
C ARG A 19 8.99 -23.53 -8.49
N LYS A 20 10.27 -23.82 -8.22
CA LYS A 20 11.03 -24.90 -8.90
C LYS A 20 10.51 -26.29 -8.55
N GLN A 21 9.97 -26.46 -7.34
CA GLN A 21 9.48 -27.75 -6.86
C GLN A 21 8.14 -27.53 -6.15
N ARG A 22 7.13 -28.30 -6.55
CA ARG A 22 5.87 -28.41 -5.80
C ARG A 22 6.21 -29.19 -4.52
N VAL A 23 6.18 -28.50 -3.39
CA VAL A 23 6.54 -29.11 -2.10
C VAL A 23 5.25 -29.56 -1.44
N GLY A 24 5.00 -30.87 -1.44
CA GLY A 24 3.78 -31.47 -0.90
C GLY A 24 2.66 -31.66 -1.94
N THR A 25 1.44 -31.92 -1.47
CA THR A 25 0.22 -32.06 -2.29
C THR A 25 -0.41 -30.73 -2.72
N ASP A 26 0.16 -29.60 -2.33
CA ASP A 26 -0.39 -28.29 -2.71
C ASP A 26 -0.15 -28.00 -4.21
N MET A 27 -1.16 -27.42 -4.86
CA MET A 27 -1.13 -27.07 -6.28
C MET A 27 -0.57 -25.66 -6.52
N TYR A 28 0.13 -25.07 -5.54
CA TYR A 28 0.63 -23.70 -5.67
C TYR A 28 1.81 -23.65 -6.65
N THR A 29 1.76 -22.69 -7.57
CA THR A 29 2.78 -22.53 -8.62
C THR A 29 3.74 -21.39 -8.35
N HIS A 30 3.36 -20.42 -7.51
CA HIS A 30 4.13 -19.23 -7.23
C HIS A 30 4.29 -18.99 -5.72
N ASP A 31 5.45 -18.45 -5.35
CA ASP A 31 5.64 -17.67 -4.14
C ASP A 31 5.49 -16.18 -4.52
N TRP A 32 4.68 -15.44 -3.78
CA TRP A 32 4.48 -14.02 -4.04
C TRP A 32 4.44 -13.19 -2.76
N GLU A 33 4.68 -11.90 -2.92
CA GLU A 33 4.69 -10.91 -1.86
C GLU A 33 4.09 -9.60 -2.37
N ILE A 34 3.17 -9.00 -1.60
CA ILE A 34 2.64 -7.64 -1.81
C ILE A 34 3.12 -6.74 -0.66
N TYR A 35 3.49 -5.50 -0.96
CA TYR A 35 3.99 -4.56 0.04
C TYR A 35 3.58 -3.11 -0.22
N ILE A 36 3.64 -2.31 0.85
CA ILE A 36 3.64 -0.84 0.81
C ILE A 36 4.85 -0.34 1.60
N HIS A 37 5.58 0.62 1.03
CA HIS A 37 6.64 1.33 1.75
C HIS A 37 6.70 2.81 1.37
N GLY A 38 7.45 3.58 2.15
CA GLY A 38 7.75 4.98 1.83
C GLY A 38 8.70 5.12 0.66
N VAL A 39 8.53 6.17 -0.14
CA VAL A 39 9.51 6.55 -1.17
C VAL A 39 10.77 7.10 -0.49
N CYS A 40 11.96 6.71 -0.97
CA CYS A 40 13.26 7.17 -0.42
C CYS A 40 13.41 6.96 1.11
N GLY A 41 12.87 5.88 1.66
CA GLY A 41 13.03 5.55 3.10
C GLY A 41 12.17 6.41 4.04
N SER A 42 11.14 7.08 3.51
CA SER A 42 10.21 7.86 4.33
C SER A 42 9.52 7.03 5.41
N ARG A 43 9.35 7.64 6.59
CA ARG A 43 8.75 7.03 7.79
C ARG A 43 7.23 7.01 7.71
N VAL A 44 6.69 6.13 6.86
CA VAL A 44 5.25 6.05 6.60
C VAL A 44 4.43 5.62 7.82
N ASP A 45 5.05 4.95 8.78
CA ASP A 45 4.47 4.62 10.08
C ASP A 45 4.10 5.85 10.92
N ALA A 46 4.66 7.03 10.61
CA ALA A 46 4.31 8.29 11.28
C ALA A 46 2.85 8.69 11.03
N PHE A 47 2.32 8.44 9.83
CA PHE A 47 0.96 8.84 9.45
C PHE A 47 0.05 7.66 9.07
N ILE A 48 0.56 6.44 8.91
CA ILE A 48 -0.24 5.24 8.68
C ILE A 48 -0.58 4.57 10.02
N GLU A 49 -1.87 4.40 10.30
CA GLU A 49 -2.38 3.65 11.46
C GLU A 49 -2.32 2.14 11.19
N LYS A 50 -2.84 1.74 10.04
CA LYS A 50 -2.83 0.34 9.59
C LYS A 50 -3.03 0.23 8.10
N VAL A 51 -2.55 -0.88 7.55
CA VAL A 51 -2.82 -1.32 6.18
C VAL A 51 -3.63 -2.61 6.24
N ILE A 52 -4.64 -2.72 5.39
CA ILE A 52 -5.44 -3.94 5.23
C ILE A 52 -5.29 -4.42 3.79
N PHE A 53 -4.74 -5.62 3.62
CA PHE A 53 -4.75 -6.34 2.35
C PHE A 53 -5.91 -7.34 2.39
N THR A 54 -6.85 -7.22 1.45
CA THR A 54 -7.95 -8.18 1.32
C THR A 54 -7.63 -9.18 0.22
N LEU A 55 -7.14 -10.34 0.60
CA LEU A 55 -6.80 -11.42 -0.33
C LEU A 55 -8.06 -12.06 -0.92
N HIS A 56 -7.88 -12.83 -1.99
CA HIS A 56 -8.97 -13.65 -2.53
C HIS A 56 -9.54 -14.62 -1.47
N LYS A 57 -10.84 -14.91 -1.53
CA LYS A 57 -11.56 -15.73 -0.53
C LYS A 57 -11.04 -17.16 -0.34
N SER A 58 -10.25 -17.66 -1.29
CA SER A 58 -9.60 -18.98 -1.20
C SER A 58 -8.47 -19.02 -0.15
N PHE A 59 -7.96 -17.87 0.28
CA PHE A 59 -6.92 -17.81 1.30
C PHE A 59 -7.53 -17.90 2.71
N PRO A 60 -6.91 -18.65 3.63
CA PRO A 60 -7.32 -18.61 5.03
C PRO A 60 -7.08 -17.21 5.60
N LYS A 61 -8.06 -16.71 6.36
CA LYS A 61 -8.04 -15.35 6.94
C LYS A 61 -7.68 -14.30 5.87
N PRO A 62 -8.50 -14.12 4.82
CA PRO A 62 -8.12 -13.34 3.64
C PRO A 62 -7.93 -11.85 3.95
N ARG A 63 -8.56 -11.34 5.03
CA ARG A 63 -8.36 -9.97 5.51
C ARG A 63 -7.09 -9.90 6.40
N ARG A 64 -6.00 -9.39 5.84
CA ARG A 64 -4.70 -9.24 6.53
C ARG A 64 -4.53 -7.81 7.04
N VAL A 65 -4.54 -7.63 8.36
CA VAL A 65 -4.44 -6.31 9.01
C VAL A 65 -3.05 -6.14 9.60
N LEU A 66 -2.32 -5.11 9.15
CA LEU A 66 -0.98 -4.79 9.61
C LEU A 66 -0.97 -3.40 10.25
N LYS A 67 -0.66 -3.33 11.55
CA LYS A 67 -0.67 -2.08 12.33
C LYS A 67 0.70 -1.39 12.44
N SER A 68 1.75 -2.07 11.98
CA SER A 68 3.13 -1.56 12.01
C SER A 68 3.90 -2.07 10.80
N PRO A 69 4.97 -1.36 10.37
CA PRO A 69 5.84 -1.86 9.32
C PRO A 69 6.58 -3.14 9.76
N PRO A 70 7.01 -4.00 8.81
CA PRO A 70 6.79 -3.88 7.36
C PRO A 70 5.33 -4.18 6.96
N TYR A 71 4.73 -3.29 6.16
CA TYR A 71 3.37 -3.47 5.64
C TYR A 71 3.39 -4.39 4.42
N ARG A 72 3.42 -5.70 4.68
CA ARG A 72 3.69 -6.70 3.67
C ARG A 72 3.05 -8.05 3.98
N VAL A 73 2.60 -8.74 2.93
CA VAL A 73 2.06 -10.09 3.01
C VAL A 73 2.80 -10.97 2.01
N CYS A 74 3.30 -12.12 2.48
CA CYS A 74 3.88 -13.16 1.65
C CYS A 74 2.95 -14.38 1.65
N GLU A 75 2.74 -14.98 0.50
CA GLU A 75 1.82 -16.11 0.33
C GLU A 75 2.22 -16.99 -0.85
N LYS A 76 1.57 -18.15 -0.93
CA LYS A 76 1.68 -19.09 -2.05
C LYS A 76 0.39 -19.07 -2.85
N GLY A 77 0.48 -19.14 -4.18
CA GLY A 77 -0.71 -19.06 -5.02
C GLY A 77 -0.52 -19.65 -6.40
N TYR A 78 -1.63 -19.78 -7.12
CA TYR A 78 -1.64 -20.29 -8.49
C TYR A 78 -2.32 -19.35 -9.49
N GLY A 79 -2.96 -18.28 -9.02
CA GLY A 79 -3.73 -17.36 -9.88
C GLY A 79 -3.54 -15.91 -9.50
N SER A 80 -3.62 -15.06 -10.52
CA SER A 80 -3.70 -13.60 -10.43
C SER A 80 -5.07 -13.16 -9.90
N PHE A 81 -5.13 -12.02 -9.23
CA PHE A 81 -6.39 -11.46 -8.74
C PHE A 81 -6.27 -9.96 -8.41
N THR A 82 -7.40 -9.26 -8.44
CA THR A 82 -7.52 -7.91 -7.90
C THR A 82 -7.57 -7.95 -6.38
N LEU A 83 -6.68 -7.20 -5.74
CA LEU A 83 -6.46 -7.14 -4.30
C LEU A 83 -6.81 -5.73 -3.80
N PRO A 84 -7.92 -5.57 -3.06
CA PRO A 84 -8.22 -4.34 -2.35
C PRO A 84 -7.20 -4.07 -1.24
N VAL A 85 -6.61 -2.89 -1.27
CA VAL A 85 -5.65 -2.38 -0.27
C VAL A 85 -6.26 -1.16 0.42
N GLU A 86 -6.61 -1.28 1.70
CA GLU A 86 -7.04 -0.12 2.50
C GLU A 86 -5.88 0.42 3.32
N ILE A 87 -5.68 1.74 3.27
CA ILE A 87 -4.69 2.45 4.09
C ILE A 87 -5.46 3.36 5.04
N TYR A 88 -5.32 3.13 6.34
CA TYR A 88 -5.90 3.96 7.38
C TYR A 88 -4.85 4.94 7.90
N PHE A 89 -5.24 6.20 8.04
CA PHE A 89 -4.35 7.28 8.47
C PHE A 89 -4.53 7.61 9.94
N ARG A 90 -3.44 7.97 10.62
CA ARG A 90 -3.42 8.42 12.01
C ARG A 90 -3.95 9.83 12.10
N THR A 91 -5.27 9.98 12.21
CA THR A 91 -5.91 11.25 12.51
C THR A 91 -7.08 11.07 13.47
N THR A 92 -7.21 12.04 14.37
CA THR A 92 -8.27 12.16 15.38
C THR A 92 -9.39 13.08 14.89
N ASN A 93 -9.10 13.95 13.91
CA ASN A 93 -10.05 14.93 13.40
C ASN A 93 -11.04 14.27 12.43
N PRO A 94 -12.37 14.43 12.63
CA PRO A 94 -13.37 13.84 11.74
C PRO A 94 -13.38 14.44 10.32
N ASN A 95 -12.85 15.65 10.14
CA ASN A 95 -12.78 16.32 8.84
C ASN A 95 -11.58 15.87 7.99
N ASP A 96 -10.61 15.20 8.60
CA ASP A 96 -9.45 14.68 7.88
C ASP A 96 -9.80 13.38 7.15
N THR A 97 -9.11 13.11 6.04
CA THR A 97 -9.23 11.83 5.33
C THR A 97 -8.77 10.68 6.23
N ARG A 98 -9.71 9.84 6.69
CA ARG A 98 -9.44 8.71 7.59
C ARG A 98 -8.82 7.50 6.92
N LYS A 99 -9.20 7.23 5.68
CA LYS A 99 -8.69 6.10 4.91
C LYS A 99 -8.77 6.36 3.42
N THR A 100 -8.04 5.55 2.67
CA THR A 100 -8.14 5.41 1.22
C THR A 100 -8.12 3.93 0.84
N GLN A 101 -8.65 3.59 -0.32
CA GLN A 101 -8.65 2.24 -0.87
C GLN A 101 -8.07 2.26 -2.28
N ILE A 102 -7.22 1.28 -2.56
CA ILE A 102 -6.62 1.04 -3.87
C ILE A 102 -7.00 -0.36 -4.32
N GLU A 103 -7.49 -0.48 -5.55
CA GLU A 103 -7.58 -1.77 -6.24
C GLU A 103 -6.21 -2.07 -6.89
N TYR A 104 -5.53 -3.10 -6.38
CA TYR A 104 -4.21 -3.50 -6.86
C TYR A 104 -4.32 -4.79 -7.68
N ASP A 105 -3.83 -4.79 -8.92
CA ASP A 105 -3.78 -6.01 -9.73
C ASP A 105 -2.52 -6.81 -9.39
N LEU A 106 -2.70 -7.94 -8.71
CA LEU A 106 -1.64 -8.89 -8.40
C LEU A 106 -1.64 -9.97 -9.48
N PHE A 107 -0.70 -9.88 -10.40
CA PHE A 107 -0.56 -10.83 -11.50
C PHE A 107 0.63 -11.77 -11.30
N LEU A 108 0.48 -13.00 -11.76
CA LEU A 108 1.53 -14.00 -11.76
C LEU A 108 2.04 -14.23 -13.18
N GLN A 109 3.32 -14.56 -13.30
CA GLN A 109 3.94 -14.83 -14.59
C GLN A 109 3.63 -16.25 -15.09
N ASN A 110 3.87 -16.50 -16.38
CA ASN A 110 3.92 -17.87 -16.87
C ASN A 110 5.16 -18.60 -16.30
N ILE A 111 5.08 -19.94 -16.20
CA ILE A 111 6.11 -20.80 -15.56
C ILE A 111 7.52 -20.58 -16.11
N ASN A 112 7.64 -20.24 -17.40
CA ASN A 112 8.93 -20.06 -18.09
C ASN A 112 9.36 -18.59 -18.17
N CYS A 113 8.66 -17.68 -17.51
CA CYS A 113 8.97 -16.26 -17.50
C CYS A 113 9.82 -15.86 -16.28
N PRO A 114 10.62 -14.78 -16.39
CA PRO A 114 11.39 -14.25 -15.26
C PRO A 114 10.51 -13.88 -14.06
N PRO A 115 11.09 -13.77 -12.84
CA PRO A 115 10.40 -13.25 -11.66
C PRO A 115 9.79 -11.86 -11.90
N ILE A 116 8.60 -11.63 -11.34
CA ILE A 116 7.98 -10.31 -11.36
C ILE A 116 8.56 -9.48 -10.23
N ASN A 117 8.87 -8.22 -10.56
CA ASN A 117 9.11 -7.15 -9.60
C ASN A 117 8.37 -5.90 -10.08
N ASN A 118 7.08 -5.84 -9.80
CA ASN A 118 6.22 -4.74 -10.23
C ASN A 118 6.06 -3.73 -9.09
N LYS A 119 6.17 -2.44 -9.39
CA LYS A 119 6.02 -1.37 -8.42
C LYS A 119 5.49 -0.10 -9.05
N ARG A 120 4.74 0.68 -8.28
CA ARG A 120 4.25 2.00 -8.68
C ARG A 120 4.24 2.97 -7.49
N ILE A 121 4.47 4.24 -7.78
CA ILE A 121 4.36 5.32 -6.80
C ILE A 121 2.94 5.87 -6.85
N GLU A 122 2.26 5.84 -5.71
CA GLU A 122 0.96 6.46 -5.49
C GLU A 122 1.13 7.76 -4.71
N LYS A 123 0.55 8.84 -5.22
CA LYS A 123 0.57 10.16 -4.57
C LYS A 123 -0.80 10.43 -3.93
N PHE A 124 -0.80 10.73 -2.64
CA PHE A 124 -2.01 11.11 -1.92
C PHE A 124 -1.94 12.58 -1.54
N THR A 125 -2.96 13.34 -1.96
CA THR A 125 -3.10 14.76 -1.64
C THR A 125 -4.14 14.92 -0.54
N PHE A 126 -3.70 15.45 0.60
CA PHE A 126 -4.56 15.82 1.72
C PHE A 126 -4.88 17.30 1.62
N LEU A 127 -6.17 17.62 1.49
CA LEU A 127 -6.66 18.98 1.33
C LEU A 127 -6.87 19.60 2.71
N LYS A 128 -6.11 20.66 3.01
CA LYS A 128 -6.17 21.39 4.30
C LYS A 128 -6.24 20.46 5.53
N PRO A 129 -5.31 19.50 5.71
CA PRO A 129 -5.33 18.61 6.86
C PRO A 129 -5.22 19.40 8.16
N SER A 130 -5.78 18.86 9.25
CA SER A 130 -5.57 19.40 10.60
C SER A 130 -4.09 19.54 10.93
N GLU A 131 -3.71 20.51 11.77
CA GLU A 131 -2.29 20.75 12.07
C GLU A 131 -1.61 19.53 12.72
N GLU A 132 -2.34 18.75 13.53
CA GLU A 132 -1.84 17.48 14.07
C GLU A 132 -1.53 16.49 12.94
N PHE A 133 -2.48 16.23 12.05
CA PHE A 133 -2.33 15.26 10.98
C PHE A 133 -1.27 15.71 9.96
N LYS A 134 -1.26 16.99 9.61
CA LYS A 134 -0.24 17.63 8.79
C LYS A 134 1.16 17.40 9.34
N ARG A 135 1.38 17.55 10.64
CA ARG A 135 2.70 17.28 11.27
C ARG A 135 3.13 15.83 11.04
N LEU A 136 2.22 14.87 11.17
CA LEU A 136 2.50 13.45 10.93
C LEU A 136 2.82 13.18 9.45
N LEU A 137 2.06 13.78 8.54
CA LEU A 137 2.29 13.68 7.09
C LEU A 137 3.67 14.21 6.72
N LEU A 138 4.05 15.39 7.23
CA LEU A 138 5.36 16.00 6.98
C LEU A 138 6.50 15.18 7.61
N GLN A 139 6.32 14.65 8.83
CA GLN A 139 7.29 13.75 9.46
C GLN A 139 7.52 12.48 8.63
N GLY A 140 6.49 11.99 7.95
CA GLY A 140 6.57 10.87 7.03
C GLY A 140 7.03 11.22 5.62
N GLY A 141 7.65 12.38 5.40
CA GLY A 141 8.17 12.80 4.10
C GLY A 141 7.16 13.49 3.18
N GLY A 142 6.02 13.92 3.72
CA GLY A 142 5.05 14.74 2.99
C GLY A 142 5.59 16.12 2.64
N VAL A 143 5.08 16.68 1.55
CA VAL A 143 5.46 18.01 1.05
C VAL A 143 4.23 18.92 1.08
N SER A 144 4.36 20.09 1.72
CA SER A 144 3.31 21.11 1.67
C SER A 144 3.32 21.80 0.30
N ILE A 145 2.15 21.89 -0.32
CA ILE A 145 1.95 22.63 -1.57
C ILE A 145 0.99 23.78 -1.35
N VAL A 146 1.29 24.92 -1.97
CA VAL A 146 0.42 26.09 -2.00
C VAL A 146 -0.36 26.07 -3.31
N THR A 147 -1.67 25.89 -3.24
CA THR A 147 -2.54 26.05 -4.41
C THR A 147 -2.95 27.52 -4.50
N PHE A 148 -2.48 28.22 -5.53
CA PHE A 148 -3.02 29.54 -5.88
C PHE A 148 -4.36 29.33 -6.58
N ILE A 149 -5.45 29.74 -5.95
CA ILE A 149 -6.72 29.91 -6.66
C ILE A 149 -6.59 31.24 -7.39
N VAL A 150 -6.40 31.19 -8.70
CA VAL A 150 -6.57 32.37 -9.55
C VAL A 150 -8.09 32.57 -9.64
N LEU A 151 -8.58 33.68 -9.09
CA LEU A 151 -9.98 34.11 -9.21
C LEU A 151 -10.25 34.70 -10.59
#